data_AF-A0A5C8DVS1-F1
#
_entry.id   AF-A0A5C8DVS1-F1
#
_cell.length_a   1.000
_cell.length_b   1.000
_cell.length_c   1.000
_cell.angle_alpha   90.00
_cell.angle_beta   90.00
_cell.angle_gamma   90.00
#
_symmetry.space_group_name_H-M   'P 1'
#
loop_
_entity.id
_entity.type
_entity.pdbx_description
1 polymer ?
#
loop_
_entity_poly.entity_id
_entity_poly.type
_entity_poly.pdbx_seq_one_letter_code
_entity_poly.pdbx_strand_id
1 'polypeptide(L)'
;MGNKKEKINLPKEYINALKNAKELYSHIFSFEIGLRLAIDKHLTEWIGKEWWNIKLAKDMPEIFKYAEEHKKQYFINEIDKSIRNIHFITIGHLSEIVKKYKETFIPEVFPNLHVFLGHIEYIIKIRNCCCHMHPNIDKEYIKILEAETLILSKMINSKIY
;
A
#
# COMPACT_ATOMS: atom_id res chain seq x y z
N MET A 1 2.51 -49.23 -0.81
CA MET A 1 3.06 -48.34 0.24
C MET A 1 2.19 -47.09 0.30
N GLY A 2 1.33 -46.99 1.31
CA GLY A 2 0.42 -45.84 1.45
C GLY A 2 1.20 -44.63 1.95
N ASN A 3 1.11 -43.51 1.23
CA ASN A 3 1.60 -42.20 1.67
C ASN A 3 0.93 -41.84 3.01
N LYS A 4 1.62 -42.07 4.13
CA LYS A 4 1.26 -41.46 5.41
C LYS A 4 1.39 -39.95 5.24
N LYS A 5 0.28 -39.26 4.98
CA LYS A 5 0.21 -37.81 5.14
C LYS A 5 0.50 -37.53 6.61
N GLU A 6 1.66 -36.94 6.90
CA GLU A 6 1.96 -36.41 8.22
C GLU A 6 0.86 -35.43 8.61
N LYS A 7 0.21 -35.68 9.76
CA LYS A 7 -0.73 -34.73 10.34
C LYS A 7 0.07 -33.54 10.85
N ILE A 8 0.07 -32.45 10.10
CA ILE A 8 0.60 -31.17 10.57
C ILE A 8 -0.37 -30.64 11.65
N ASN A 9 0.05 -30.70 12.91
CA ASN A 9 -0.69 -30.12 14.04
C ASN A 9 -0.25 -28.67 14.23
N LEU A 10 -0.95 -27.73 13.59
CA LEU A 10 -0.73 -26.29 13.80
C LEU A 10 -1.55 -25.79 15.00
N PRO A 11 -1.03 -24.82 15.78
CA PRO A 11 -1.80 -24.15 16.83
C PRO A 11 -3.08 -23.52 16.27
N LYS A 12 -4.18 -23.53 17.05
CA LYS A 12 -5.47 -22.97 16.62
C LYS A 12 -5.36 -21.45 16.41
N GLU A 13 -4.53 -20.80 17.20
CA GLU A 13 -4.21 -19.37 17.15
C GLU A 13 -3.60 -19.02 15.78
N TYR A 14 -2.68 -19.85 15.30
CA TYR A 14 -2.07 -19.70 13.98
C TYR A 14 -3.11 -19.86 12.85
N ILE A 15 -3.98 -20.87 12.94
CA ILE A 15 -5.02 -21.12 11.94
C ILE A 15 -6.02 -19.94 11.90
N ASN A 16 -6.38 -19.38 13.05
CA ASN A 16 -7.29 -18.24 13.14
C ASN A 16 -6.64 -16.96 12.59
N ALA A 17 -5.39 -16.68 12.97
CA ALA A 17 -4.63 -15.54 12.46
C ALA A 17 -4.50 -15.62 10.92
N LEU A 18 -4.25 -16.81 10.37
CA LEU A 18 -4.15 -17.01 8.92
C LEU A 18 -5.47 -16.74 8.20
N LYS A 19 -6.61 -17.16 8.78
CA LYS A 19 -7.94 -16.85 8.22
C LYS A 19 -8.21 -15.35 8.17
N ASN A 20 -7.97 -14.66 9.29
CA ASN A 20 -8.20 -13.22 9.40
C ASN A 20 -7.23 -12.42 8.51
N ALA A 21 -5.96 -12.82 8.48
CA ALA A 21 -4.96 -12.18 7.61
C ALA A 21 -5.32 -12.33 6.13
N LYS A 22 -5.84 -13.48 5.69
CA LYS A 22 -6.29 -13.69 4.31
C LYS A 22 -7.39 -12.71 3.90
N GLU A 23 -8.34 -12.45 4.79
CA GLU A 23 -9.43 -11.50 4.56
C GLU A 23 -8.94 -10.04 4.54
N LEU A 24 -8.04 -9.67 5.46
CA LEU A 24 -7.42 -8.35 5.49
C LEU A 24 -6.57 -8.07 4.25
N TYR A 25 -5.84 -9.08 3.78
CA TYR A 25 -4.83 -8.90 2.74
C TYR A 25 -5.43 -8.36 1.44
N SER A 26 -6.62 -8.83 1.04
CA SER A 26 -7.29 -8.31 -0.17
C SER A 26 -7.66 -6.84 -0.02
N HIS A 27 -8.22 -6.44 1.13
CA HIS A 27 -8.63 -5.06 1.40
C HIS A 27 -7.44 -4.11 1.39
N ILE A 28 -6.35 -4.48 2.09
CA ILE A 28 -5.11 -3.71 2.11
C ILE A 28 -4.58 -3.56 0.69
N PHE A 29 -4.45 -4.66 -0.05
CA PHE A 29 -3.78 -4.66 -1.34
C PHE A 29 -4.57 -3.88 -2.39
N SER A 30 -5.90 -4.03 -2.42
CA SER A 30 -6.78 -3.24 -3.29
C SER A 30 -6.66 -1.74 -3.00
N PHE A 31 -6.67 -1.34 -1.72
CA PHE A 31 -6.47 0.05 -1.34
C PHE A 31 -5.09 0.57 -1.76
N GLU A 32 -4.00 -0.18 -1.48
CA GLU A 32 -2.66 0.24 -1.84
C GLU A 32 -2.50 0.42 -3.36
N ILE A 33 -3.08 -0.45 -4.18
CA ILE A 33 -3.11 -0.28 -5.64
C ILE A 33 -3.84 1.02 -6.01
N GLY A 34 -5.02 1.24 -5.45
CA GLY A 34 -5.80 2.46 -5.70
C GLY A 34 -5.01 3.73 -5.34
N LEU A 35 -4.34 3.73 -4.19
CA LEU A 35 -3.52 4.84 -3.73
C LEU A 35 -2.32 5.10 -4.66
N ARG A 36 -1.64 4.05 -5.14
CA ARG A 36 -0.56 4.18 -6.13
C ARG A 36 -1.06 4.85 -7.41
N LEU A 37 -2.16 4.37 -7.96
CA LEU A 37 -2.74 4.92 -9.19
C LEU A 37 -3.16 6.38 -9.01
N ALA A 38 -3.78 6.70 -7.88
CA ALA A 38 -4.20 8.06 -7.55
C ALA A 38 -3.01 9.03 -7.46
N ILE A 39 -1.97 8.67 -6.71
CA ILE A 39 -0.75 9.48 -6.56
C ILE A 39 -0.05 9.67 -7.91
N ASP A 40 0.11 8.58 -8.66
CA ASP A 40 0.80 8.61 -9.94
C ASP A 40 0.06 9.46 -10.97
N LYS A 41 -1.28 9.33 -11.05
CA LYS A 41 -2.11 10.19 -11.89
C LYS A 41 -1.97 11.66 -11.49
N HIS A 42 -2.17 11.97 -10.20
CA HIS A 42 -2.14 13.33 -9.69
C HIS A 42 -0.80 14.03 -9.93
N LEU A 43 0.32 13.35 -9.63
CA LEU A 43 1.65 13.92 -9.84
C LEU A 43 2.02 13.99 -11.33
N THR A 44 1.52 13.06 -12.15
CA THR A 44 1.66 13.16 -13.61
C THR A 44 0.96 14.39 -14.16
N GLU A 45 -0.22 14.74 -13.64
CA GLU A 45 -0.98 15.92 -14.06
C GLU A 45 -0.32 17.23 -13.57
N TRP A 46 0.16 17.26 -12.32
CA TRP A 46 0.73 18.47 -11.71
C TRP A 46 2.18 18.75 -12.10
N ILE A 47 3.03 17.72 -12.16
CA ILE A 47 4.48 17.86 -12.38
C ILE A 47 4.86 17.42 -13.81
N GLY A 48 4.09 16.52 -14.40
CA GLY A 48 4.35 15.92 -15.72
C GLY A 48 4.76 14.45 -15.63
N LYS A 49 4.78 13.77 -16.79
CA LYS A 49 5.10 12.32 -16.89
C LYS A 49 6.47 11.94 -16.30
N GLU A 50 7.41 12.89 -16.29
CA GLU A 50 8.76 12.69 -15.78
C GLU A 50 8.90 12.93 -14.26
N TRP A 51 7.78 13.13 -13.54
CA TRP A 51 7.81 13.35 -12.09
C TRP A 51 8.56 12.23 -11.36
N TRP A 52 8.44 10.98 -11.81
CA TRP A 52 9.16 9.86 -11.21
C TRP A 52 10.66 9.92 -11.49
N ASN A 53 11.05 9.98 -12.77
CA ASN A 53 12.45 9.83 -13.18
C ASN A 53 13.30 11.07 -12.92
N ILE A 54 12.70 12.27 -12.92
CA ILE A 54 13.42 13.53 -12.75
C ILE A 54 13.19 14.09 -11.36
N LYS A 55 11.92 14.28 -10.97
CA LYS A 55 11.59 15.00 -9.74
C LYS A 55 11.81 14.14 -8.50
N LEU A 56 11.21 12.95 -8.44
CA LEU A 56 11.34 12.01 -7.32
C LEU A 56 12.78 11.49 -7.18
N ALA A 57 13.44 11.15 -8.28
CA ALA A 57 14.84 10.71 -8.26
C ALA A 57 15.78 11.75 -7.61
N LYS A 58 15.51 13.04 -7.81
CA LYS A 58 16.25 14.14 -7.19
C LYS A 58 15.81 14.41 -5.75
N ASP A 59 14.51 14.47 -5.52
CA ASP A 59 13.94 14.97 -4.27
C ASP A 59 13.87 13.89 -3.17
N MET A 60 13.80 12.61 -3.55
CA MET A 60 13.68 11.43 -2.68
C MET A 60 14.45 10.21 -3.27
N PRO A 61 15.79 10.30 -3.44
CA PRO A 61 16.58 9.28 -4.15
C PRO A 61 16.49 7.87 -3.53
N GLU A 62 16.22 7.76 -2.24
CA GLU A 62 16.12 6.51 -1.50
C GLU A 62 14.88 5.71 -1.91
N ILE A 63 13.73 6.38 -2.06
CA ILE A 63 12.50 5.73 -2.54
C ILE A 63 12.66 5.32 -4.00
N PHE A 64 13.29 6.17 -4.81
CA PHE A 64 13.57 5.86 -6.21
C PHE A 64 14.46 4.61 -6.34
N LYS A 65 15.58 4.56 -5.60
CA LYS A 65 16.49 3.40 -5.58
C LYS A 65 15.80 2.14 -5.07
N TYR A 66 15.02 2.25 -3.99
CA TYR A 66 14.25 1.13 -3.45
C TYR A 66 13.35 0.50 -4.52
N ALA A 67 12.64 1.32 -5.29
CA ALA A 67 11.75 0.84 -6.35
C ALA A 67 12.52 0.10 -7.46
N GLU A 68 13.65 0.65 -7.90
CA GLU A 68 14.51 0.05 -8.93
C GLU A 68 15.11 -1.29 -8.48
N GLU A 69 15.53 -1.37 -7.22
CA GLU A 69 16.04 -2.62 -6.62
C GLU A 69 14.95 -3.68 -6.50
N HIS A 70 13.75 -3.31 -6.03
CA HIS A 70 12.65 -4.25 -5.89
C HIS A 70 12.13 -4.71 -7.25
N LYS A 71 12.03 -3.80 -8.23
CA LYS A 71 11.64 -4.14 -9.60
C LYS A 71 12.51 -5.26 -10.17
N LYS A 72 13.83 -5.24 -9.95
CA LYS A 72 14.76 -6.29 -10.39
C LYS A 72 14.42 -7.68 -9.82
N GLN A 73 13.86 -7.75 -8.62
CA GLN A 73 13.50 -9.02 -7.95
C GLN A 73 12.22 -9.66 -8.50
N TYR A 74 11.33 -8.87 -9.11
CA TYR A 74 10.05 -9.37 -9.64
C TYR A 74 10.15 -9.94 -11.07
N PHE A 75 11.27 -9.80 -11.77
CA PHE A 75 11.48 -10.36 -13.12
C PHE A 75 11.78 -11.88 -13.11
N ILE A 76 10.94 -12.66 -12.43
CA ILE A 76 10.98 -14.13 -12.55
C ILE A 76 10.30 -14.58 -13.85
N ASN A 77 9.41 -13.76 -14.41
CA ASN A 77 8.83 -13.85 -15.75
C ASN A 77 8.72 -12.44 -16.34
N GLU A 78 8.54 -12.31 -17.66
CA GLU A 78 8.25 -11.03 -18.32
C GLU A 78 6.93 -10.44 -17.79
N ILE A 79 7.01 -9.71 -16.69
CA ILE A 79 5.93 -8.85 -16.22
C ILE A 79 5.71 -7.76 -17.27
N ASP A 80 4.43 -7.48 -17.54
CA ASP A 80 4.00 -6.45 -18.46
C ASP A 80 4.80 -5.14 -18.28
N LYS A 81 5.35 -4.63 -19.38
CA LYS A 81 6.08 -3.35 -19.42
C LYS A 81 5.21 -2.16 -19.02
N SER A 82 3.89 -2.35 -18.92
CA SER A 82 2.94 -1.36 -18.40
C SER A 82 3.06 -1.10 -16.89
N ILE A 83 3.74 -1.97 -16.12
CA ILE A 83 3.90 -1.77 -14.67
C ILE A 83 4.89 -0.63 -14.39
N ARG A 84 4.35 0.46 -13.86
CA ARG A 84 5.11 1.66 -13.43
C ARG A 84 5.90 1.42 -12.15
N ASN A 85 6.97 2.21 -11.97
CA ASN A 85 7.88 2.06 -10.84
C ASN A 85 7.20 2.27 -9.46
N ILE A 86 6.12 3.04 -9.41
CA ILE A 86 5.31 3.24 -8.18
C ILE A 86 4.68 1.93 -7.64
N HIS A 87 4.57 0.89 -8.46
CA HIS A 87 4.10 -0.42 -8.01
C HIS A 87 5.13 -1.20 -7.20
N PHE A 88 6.41 -0.77 -7.20
CA PHE A 88 7.50 -1.42 -6.49
C PHE A 88 7.89 -0.69 -5.18
N ILE A 89 7.00 0.16 -4.66
CA ILE A 89 7.21 0.84 -3.37
C ILE A 89 6.12 0.48 -2.36
N THR A 90 6.42 0.68 -1.08
CA THR A 90 5.52 0.35 0.04
C THR A 90 4.49 1.46 0.25
N ILE A 91 3.41 1.14 0.97
CA ILE A 91 2.44 2.15 1.45
C ILE A 91 3.10 3.25 2.30
N GLY A 92 4.16 2.91 3.05
CA GLY A 92 4.96 3.89 3.80
C GLY A 92 5.63 4.90 2.86
N HIS A 93 6.22 4.43 1.77
CA HIS A 93 6.80 5.32 0.75
C HIS A 93 5.75 6.22 0.09
N LEU A 94 4.53 5.71 -0.16
CA LEU A 94 3.42 6.53 -0.68
C LEU A 94 3.06 7.67 0.28
N SER A 95 3.01 7.39 1.58
CA SER A 95 2.78 8.42 2.61
C SER A 95 3.87 9.50 2.58
N GLU A 96 5.14 9.10 2.48
CA GLU A 96 6.26 10.04 2.40
C GLU A 96 6.23 10.89 1.10
N ILE A 97 5.81 10.31 -0.03
CA ILE A 97 5.62 11.05 -1.29
C ILE A 97 4.54 12.13 -1.12
N VAL A 98 3.39 11.79 -0.52
CA VAL A 98 2.32 12.77 -0.25
C VAL A 98 2.80 13.87 0.69
N LYS A 99 3.56 13.54 1.75
CA LYS A 99 4.17 14.53 2.64
C LYS A 99 5.12 15.46 1.89
N LYS A 100 5.97 14.90 1.02
CA LYS A 100 6.98 15.66 0.27
C LYS A 100 6.34 16.64 -0.70
N TYR A 101 5.31 16.21 -1.43
CA TYR A 101 4.61 17.03 -2.41
C TYR A 101 3.28 17.56 -1.87
N LYS A 102 3.18 17.80 -0.55
CA LYS A 102 1.93 18.20 0.11
C LYS A 102 1.24 19.40 -0.55
N GLU A 103 2.01 20.34 -1.13
CA GLU A 103 1.49 21.53 -1.80
C GLU A 103 0.65 21.19 -3.05
N THR A 104 0.82 20.00 -3.64
CA THR A 104 -0.03 19.55 -4.75
C THR A 104 -1.24 18.76 -4.27
N PHE A 105 -1.15 18.09 -3.12
CA PHE A 105 -2.22 17.24 -2.58
C PHE A 105 -3.17 17.99 -1.65
N ILE A 106 -2.72 19.09 -1.03
CA ILE A 106 -3.48 19.83 -0.03
C ILE A 106 -3.79 21.23 -0.58
N PRO A 107 -5.04 21.71 -0.54
CA PRO A 107 -6.25 20.98 -0.13
C PRO A 107 -6.88 20.13 -1.26
N GLU A 108 -6.21 20.05 -2.41
CA GLU A 108 -6.80 19.55 -3.66
C GLU A 108 -7.35 18.12 -3.57
N VAL A 109 -6.61 17.21 -2.93
CA VAL A 109 -6.97 15.79 -2.78
C VAL A 109 -7.40 15.49 -1.35
N PHE A 110 -6.66 16.01 -0.36
CA PHE A 110 -6.98 15.82 1.06
C PHE A 110 -7.18 17.18 1.74
N PRO A 111 -8.11 17.28 2.72
CA PRO A 111 -8.40 18.56 3.37
C PRO A 111 -7.17 19.21 4.02
N ASN A 112 -6.34 18.39 4.66
CA ASN A 112 -5.06 18.79 5.22
C ASN A 112 -4.17 17.55 5.44
N LEU A 113 -2.88 17.80 5.70
CA LEU A 113 -1.91 16.74 5.89
C LEU A 113 -2.22 15.89 7.13
N HIS A 114 -2.71 16.48 8.22
CA HIS A 114 -3.01 15.75 9.45
C HIS A 114 -4.12 14.70 9.24
N VAL A 115 -5.16 15.02 8.47
CA VAL A 115 -6.22 14.08 8.10
C VAL A 115 -5.64 12.90 7.32
N PHE A 116 -4.86 13.17 6.27
CA PHE A 116 -4.23 12.09 5.49
C PHE A 116 -3.34 11.20 6.37
N LEU A 117 -2.47 11.82 7.19
CA LEU A 117 -1.53 11.10 8.04
C LEU A 117 -2.22 10.29 9.13
N GLY A 118 -3.24 10.84 9.76
CA GLY A 118 -4.03 10.13 10.77
C GLY A 118 -4.57 8.82 10.23
N HIS A 119 -5.23 8.86 9.07
CA HIS A 119 -5.84 7.65 8.49
C HIS A 119 -4.79 6.68 7.92
N ILE A 120 -3.80 7.16 7.17
CA ILE A 120 -2.81 6.27 6.52
C ILE A 120 -1.92 5.55 7.54
N GLU A 121 -1.60 6.17 8.69
CA GLU A 121 -0.80 5.55 9.74
C GLU A 121 -1.51 4.36 10.40
N TYR A 122 -2.84 4.42 10.58
CA TYR A 122 -3.62 3.28 11.06
C TYR A 122 -3.58 2.13 10.05
N ILE A 123 -3.76 2.42 8.76
CA ILE A 123 -3.69 1.41 7.69
C ILE A 123 -2.30 0.76 7.69
N ILE A 124 -1.21 1.53 7.77
CA ILE A 124 0.16 1.01 7.81
C ILE A 124 0.38 0.08 9.01
N LYS A 125 -0.11 0.45 10.21
CA LYS A 125 0.02 -0.38 11.42
C LYS A 125 -0.72 -1.71 11.28
N ILE A 126 -1.98 -1.69 10.84
CA ILE A 126 -2.79 -2.90 10.63
C ILE A 126 -2.14 -3.78 9.55
N ARG A 127 -1.66 -3.17 8.45
CA ARG A 127 -0.95 -3.86 7.38
C ARG A 127 0.29 -4.58 7.89
N ASN A 128 1.09 -3.95 8.74
CA ASN A 128 2.27 -4.58 9.34
C ASN A 128 1.88 -5.76 10.23
N CYS A 129 0.86 -5.62 11.08
CA CYS A 129 0.35 -6.75 11.87
C CYS A 129 -0.07 -7.91 10.96
N CYS A 130 -0.82 -7.62 9.90
CA CYS A 130 -1.28 -8.61 8.91
C CYS A 130 -0.13 -9.34 8.22
N CYS A 131 0.86 -8.61 7.71
CA CYS A 131 1.99 -9.21 6.99
C CYS A 131 2.90 -10.06 7.87
N HIS A 132 2.96 -9.78 9.17
CA HIS A 132 3.67 -10.60 10.14
C HIS A 132 2.81 -11.68 10.80
N MET A 133 1.55 -11.87 10.33
CA MET A 133 0.59 -12.83 10.87
C MET A 133 0.49 -12.78 12.39
N HIS A 134 0.40 -11.56 12.94
CA HIS A 134 0.35 -11.39 14.40
C HIS A 134 -0.84 -12.19 14.98
N PRO A 135 -0.64 -13.01 16.03
CA PRO A 135 -1.68 -13.92 16.53
C PRO A 135 -2.93 -13.21 17.06
N ASN A 136 -2.83 -11.91 17.35
CA ASN A 136 -3.90 -11.09 17.89
C ASN A 136 -4.68 -10.30 16.83
N ILE A 137 -4.50 -10.58 15.54
CA ILE A 137 -5.36 -10.01 14.50
C ILE A 137 -6.76 -10.58 14.67
N ASP A 138 -7.70 -9.73 15.04
CA ASP A 138 -9.11 -10.07 15.17
C ASP A 138 -9.98 -9.31 14.17
N LYS A 139 -11.30 -9.43 14.34
CA LYS A 139 -12.30 -8.80 13.47
C LYS A 139 -12.37 -7.28 13.64
N GLU A 140 -11.89 -6.73 14.75
CA GLU A 140 -11.87 -5.28 14.97
C GLU A 140 -10.86 -4.60 14.04
N TYR A 141 -9.71 -5.23 13.83
CA TYR A 141 -8.72 -4.78 12.84
C TYR A 141 -9.30 -4.70 11.42
N ILE A 142 -10.17 -5.65 11.05
CA ILE A 142 -10.86 -5.65 9.76
C ILE A 142 -11.78 -4.45 9.65
N LYS A 143 -12.64 -4.23 10.66
CA LYS A 143 -13.57 -3.10 10.68
C LYS A 143 -12.87 -1.75 10.63
N ILE A 144 -11.78 -1.59 11.39
CA ILE A 144 -10.99 -0.36 11.38
C ILE A 144 -10.37 -0.17 10.00
N LEU A 145 -9.72 -1.19 9.44
CA LEU A 145 -9.12 -1.09 8.10
C LEU A 145 -10.15 -0.69 7.04
N GLU A 146 -11.33 -1.34 7.03
CA GLU A 146 -12.41 -1.02 6.10
C GLU A 146 -12.87 0.43 6.24
N ALA A 147 -13.02 0.92 7.46
CA ALA A 147 -13.42 2.31 7.72
C ALA A 147 -12.35 3.30 7.24
N GLU A 148 -11.09 3.09 7.62
CA GLU A 148 -9.97 3.97 7.28
C GLU A 148 -9.71 4.03 5.77
N THR A 149 -9.72 2.86 5.11
CA THR A 149 -9.56 2.78 3.64
C THR A 149 -10.72 3.45 2.92
N LEU A 150 -11.97 3.26 3.38
CA LEU A 150 -13.14 3.91 2.80
C LEU A 150 -13.07 5.45 2.91
N ILE A 151 -12.63 5.98 4.04
CA ILE A 151 -12.49 7.43 4.24
C ILE A 151 -11.50 8.01 3.23
N LEU A 152 -10.30 7.46 3.14
CA LEU A 152 -9.29 7.95 2.20
C LEU A 152 -9.69 7.74 0.75
N SER A 153 -10.31 6.60 0.41
CA SER A 153 -10.82 6.35 -0.94
C SER A 153 -11.91 7.35 -1.34
N LYS A 154 -12.80 7.74 -0.43
CA LYS A 154 -13.80 8.79 -0.70
C LYS A 154 -13.15 10.13 -1.01
N MET A 155 -12.12 10.53 -0.26
CA MET A 155 -11.38 11.77 -0.50
C MET A 155 -10.73 11.74 -1.89
N ILE A 156 -9.97 10.68 -2.18
CA ILE A 156 -9.33 10.45 -3.49
C ILE A 156 -10.34 10.50 -4.63
N ASN A 157 -11.44 9.75 -4.52
CA ASN A 157 -12.44 9.65 -5.58
C ASN A 157 -13.24 10.93 -5.78
N SER A 158 -13.37 11.79 -4.77
CA SER A 158 -14.08 13.07 -4.92
C SER A 158 -13.32 14.11 -5.76
N LYS A 159 -12.06 13.84 -6.10
CA LYS A 159 -11.13 14.81 -6.69
C LYS A 159 -10.38 14.30 -7.90
N ILE A 160 -10.06 13.01 -7.93
CA ILE A 160 -9.25 12.39 -8.99
C ILE A 160 -10.14 11.72 -10.06
N TYR A 161 -11.46 11.61 -9.83
CA TYR A 161 -12.44 11.07 -10.79
C TYR A 161 -13.66 11.99 -10.96
#